data_AF-A0A954KWE5-F1
#
_entry.id   AF-A0A954KWE5-F1
#
_cell.length_a   1.000
_cell.length_b   1.000
_cell.length_c   1.000
_cell.angle_alpha   90.00
_cell.angle_beta   90.00
_cell.angle_gamma   90.00
#
_symmetry.space_group_name_H-M   'P 1'
#
loop_
_entity.id
_entity.type
_entity.pdbx_description
1 polymer ?
#
loop_
_entity_poly.entity_id
_entity_poly.type
_entity_poly.pdbx_seq_one_letter_code
_entity_poly.pdbx_strand_id
1 'polypeptide(L)'
;MLIFDAHLDLAWNAVEWNRDLELPIEEVRLFEKQYTDIVPGDCTITYPEMQRGNLGLVVATLLPRLHRKEKPLTFYQSRESAYAASYG
;
A
#
# COMPACT_ATOMS: atom_id res chain seq x y z
N MET A 1 -21.99 11.13 -4.35
CA MET A 1 -22.24 10.14 -3.28
C MET A 1 -20.91 9.87 -2.63
N LEU A 2 -20.79 9.97 -1.31
CA LEU A 2 -19.55 9.67 -0.61
C LEU A 2 -19.46 8.15 -0.36
N ILE A 3 -18.35 7.53 -0.74
CA ILE A 3 -18.10 6.10 -0.56
C ILE A 3 -17.23 5.89 0.69
N PHE A 4 -17.61 4.91 1.49
CA PHE A 4 -16.78 4.35 2.54
C PHE A 4 -16.35 2.95 2.13
N ASP A 5 -15.04 2.69 2.17
CA ASP A 5 -14.47 1.38 1.92
C ASP A 5 -13.79 0.83 3.20
N ALA A 6 -14.23 -0.33 3.66
CA ALA A 6 -13.74 -0.93 4.89
C ALA A 6 -12.42 -1.72 4.71
N HIS A 7 -11.89 -1.81 3.48
CA HIS A 7 -10.70 -2.62 3.21
C HIS A 7 -10.00 -2.20 1.91
N LEU A 8 -9.12 -1.19 1.99
CA LEU A 8 -8.19 -0.87 0.92
C LEU A 8 -6.74 -1.09 1.36
N ASP A 9 -5.95 -1.74 0.52
CA ASP A 9 -4.55 -2.07 0.81
C ASP A 9 -3.58 -0.88 0.63
N LEU A 10 -3.99 0.34 0.96
CA LEU A 10 -3.21 1.55 0.67
C LEU A 10 -1.83 1.54 1.35
N ALA A 11 -1.79 1.38 2.67
CA ALA A 11 -0.53 1.46 3.40
C ALA A 11 0.41 0.29 3.06
N TRP A 12 -0.14 -0.89 2.80
CA TRP A 12 0.65 -2.02 2.30
C TRP A 12 1.26 -1.75 0.91
N ASN A 13 0.48 -1.17 -0.01
CA ASN A 13 0.97 -0.76 -1.33
C ASN A 13 2.07 0.30 -1.27
N ALA A 14 1.92 1.29 -0.39
CA ALA A 14 2.94 2.32 -0.20
C ALA A 14 4.24 1.74 0.38
N VAL A 15 4.15 0.93 1.45
CA VAL A 15 5.33 0.48 2.21
C VAL A 15 6.04 -0.73 1.58
N GLU A 16 5.29 -1.74 1.10
CA GLU A 16 5.90 -2.97 0.57
C GLU A 16 6.30 -2.84 -0.91
N TRP A 17 5.49 -2.12 -1.70
CA TRP A 17 5.65 -2.02 -3.15
C TRP A 17 6.19 -0.66 -3.60
N ASN A 18 6.48 0.24 -2.65
CA ASN A 18 7.04 1.56 -2.92
C ASN A 18 6.21 2.36 -3.93
N ARG A 19 4.88 2.19 -3.92
CA ARG A 19 3.94 2.94 -4.75
C ARG A 19 3.73 4.31 -4.12
N ASP A 20 4.04 5.36 -4.86
CA ASP A 20 3.65 6.72 -4.45
C ASP A 20 2.16 6.92 -4.73
N LEU A 21 1.36 6.99 -3.66
CA LEU A 21 -0.09 7.14 -3.74
C LEU A 21 -0.54 8.58 -4.02
N GLU A 22 0.38 9.56 -4.06
CA GLU A 22 0.06 10.93 -4.45
C GLU A 22 0.05 11.12 -5.97
N LEU A 23 0.70 10.21 -6.71
CA LEU A 23 0.77 10.24 -8.17
C LEU A 23 -0.45 9.58 -8.83
N PRO A 24 -0.83 9.97 -10.06
CA PRO A 24 -1.82 9.26 -10.85
C PRO A 24 -1.46 7.78 -11.09
N ILE A 25 -2.46 6.89 -11.22
CA ILE A 25 -2.24 5.44 -11.46
C ILE A 25 -1.31 5.18 -12.63
N GLU A 26 -1.40 5.95 -13.71
CA GLU A 26 -0.56 5.78 -14.89
C GLU A 26 0.94 5.97 -14.61
N GLU A 27 1.30 6.88 -13.71
CA GLU A 27 2.69 7.12 -13.33
C GLU A 27 3.21 6.00 -12.43
N VAL A 28 2.37 5.52 -11.49
CA VAL A 28 2.70 4.37 -10.66
C VAL A 28 2.91 3.12 -11.53
N ARG A 29 1.99 2.83 -12.46
CA ARG A 29 2.13 1.69 -13.39
C ARG A 29 3.33 1.84 -14.31
N LEU A 30 3.70 3.07 -14.70
CA LEU A 30 4.91 3.31 -15.48
C LEU A 30 6.17 2.97 -14.67
N PHE A 31 6.23 3.38 -13.39
CA PHE A 31 7.28 3.00 -12.48
C PHE A 31 7.38 1.47 -12.32
N GLU A 32 6.26 0.76 -12.24
CA GLU A 32 6.22 -0.69 -12.04
C GLU A 32 6.74 -1.50 -13.22
N LYS A 33 6.74 -0.96 -14.44
CA LYS A 33 7.22 -1.66 -15.66
C LYS A 33 8.69 -2.11 -15.58
N GLN A 34 9.46 -1.58 -14.64
CA GLN A 34 10.83 -2.05 -14.40
C GLN A 34 10.89 -3.48 -13.82
N TYR A 35 9.78 -3.98 -13.26
CA TYR A 35 9.70 -5.30 -12.64
C TYR A 35 8.98 -6.28 -13.58
N THR A 36 9.65 -7.38 -13.94
CA THR A 36 9.13 -8.35 -14.92
C THR A 36 8.08 -9.31 -14.33
N ASP A 37 8.22 -9.66 -13.04
CA ASP A 37 7.42 -10.70 -12.36
C ASP A 37 6.85 -10.18 -11.03
N ILE A 38 6.34 -8.94 -11.03
CA ILE A 38 5.79 -8.34 -9.82
C ILE A 38 4.49 -9.08 -9.42
N VAL A 39 4.40 -9.51 -8.15
CA VAL A 39 3.27 -10.32 -7.63
C VAL A 39 1.98 -9.55 -7.30
N PRO A 40 1.97 -8.24 -6.93
CA PRO A 40 0.75 -7.57 -6.47
C PRO A 40 -0.22 -7.20 -7.61
N GLY A 41 0.15 -7.45 -8.88
CA GLY A 41 -0.57 -6.93 -10.05
C GLY A 41 -0.42 -5.42 -10.21
N ASP A 42 -1.11 -4.83 -11.19
CA ASP A 42 -1.04 -3.38 -11.45
C ASP A 42 -1.65 -2.55 -10.31
N CYS A 43 -1.14 -1.33 -10.09
CA CYS A 43 -1.82 -0.36 -9.23
C CYS A 43 -3.26 -0.10 -9.70
N THR A 44 -4.24 -0.21 -8.81
CA THR A 44 -5.67 0.01 -9.11
C THR A 44 -6.25 1.27 -8.47
N ILE A 45 -5.57 1.86 -7.49
CA ILE A 45 -6.06 3.03 -6.75
C ILE A 45 -4.91 3.84 -6.16
N THR A 46 -5.02 5.17 -6.27
CA THR A 46 -4.19 6.15 -5.56
C THR A 46 -5.08 7.30 -5.06
N TYR A 47 -4.54 8.30 -4.36
CA TYR A 47 -5.33 9.39 -3.80
C TYR A 47 -6.08 10.21 -4.87
N PRO A 48 -5.49 10.56 -6.04
CA PRO A 48 -6.24 11.10 -7.17
C PRO A 48 -7.48 10.29 -7.56
N GLU A 49 -7.40 8.97 -7.66
CA GLU A 49 -8.56 8.13 -8.02
C GLU A 49 -9.57 8.02 -6.89
N MET A 50 -9.13 8.01 -5.63
CA MET A 50 -10.02 8.09 -4.49
C MET A 50 -10.87 9.36 -4.55
N GLN A 51 -10.24 10.50 -4.84
CA GLN A 51 -10.93 11.77 -5.00
C GLN A 51 -11.91 11.73 -6.19
N ARG A 52 -11.48 11.25 -7.36
CA ARG A 52 -12.36 11.10 -8.54
C ARG A 52 -13.53 10.15 -8.29
N GLY A 53 -13.30 9.09 -7.52
CA GLY A 53 -14.30 8.09 -7.14
C GLY A 53 -15.24 8.52 -6.00
N ASN A 54 -15.03 9.70 -5.40
CA ASN A 54 -15.74 10.17 -4.21
C ASN A 54 -15.57 9.23 -2.99
N LEU A 55 -14.40 8.61 -2.81
CA LEU A 55 -14.06 7.87 -1.60
C LEU A 55 -13.72 8.87 -0.49
N GLY A 56 -14.54 8.91 0.56
CA GLY A 56 -14.41 9.87 1.65
C GLY A 56 -13.77 9.34 2.92
N LEU A 57 -13.86 8.03 3.13
CA LEU A 57 -13.26 7.35 4.27
C LEU A 57 -12.88 5.95 3.85
N VAL A 58 -11.70 5.50 4.29
CA VAL A 58 -11.21 4.15 4.00
C VAL A 58 -10.50 3.58 5.22
N VAL A 59 -10.56 2.25 5.39
CA VAL A 59 -9.66 1.54 6.29
C VAL A 59 -8.47 1.05 5.46
N ALA A 60 -7.30 1.64 5.72
CA ALA A 60 -6.07 1.31 5.00
C ALA A 60 -5.36 0.12 5.65
N THR A 61 -5.25 -1.01 4.94
CA THR A 61 -4.50 -2.18 5.40
C THR A 61 -3.00 -1.87 5.41
N LEU A 62 -2.34 -2.13 6.53
CA LEU A 62 -0.88 -2.09 6.69
C LEU A 62 -0.38 -3.50 7.03
N LEU A 63 0.52 -4.05 6.21
CA LEU A 63 1.21 -5.32 6.46
C LEU A 63 2.73 -5.07 6.50
N PRO A 64 3.23 -4.37 7.53
CA PRO A 64 4.63 -4.02 7.60
C PRO A 64 5.41 -5.28 7.95
N ARG A 65 6.45 -5.55 7.18
CA ARG A 65 7.33 -6.70 7.41
C ARG A 65 8.72 -6.36 6.95
N LEU A 66 9.70 -7.01 7.57
CA LEU A 66 11.08 -6.94 7.14
C LEU A 66 11.53 -8.35 6.79
N HIS A 67 11.83 -8.59 5.51
CA HIS A 67 12.29 -9.91 5.09
C HIS A 67 13.57 -10.28 5.83
N ARG A 68 13.47 -11.32 6.66
CA ARG A 68 14.57 -11.88 7.45
C ARG A 68 14.70 -13.37 7.15
N LYS A 69 15.90 -13.91 7.39
CA LYS A 69 16.19 -15.34 7.19
C LYS A 69 15.21 -16.24 7.95
N GLU A 70 14.96 -15.92 9.21
CA GLU A 70 14.05 -16.66 10.06
C GLU A 70 12.64 -16.08 9.95
N LYS A 71 11.69 -16.86 9.42
CA LYS A 71 10.29 -16.44 9.20
C LYS A 71 9.62 -15.79 10.42
N PRO A 72 9.80 -16.27 11.66
CA PRO A 72 9.20 -15.64 12.84
C PRO A 72 9.67 -14.20 13.09
N LEU A 73 10.84 -13.82 12.57
CA LEU A 73 11.38 -12.47 12.73
C LEU A 73 10.84 -11.48 11.69
N THR A 74 10.17 -11.95 10.64
CA THR A 74 9.72 -11.11 9.53
C THR A 74 8.54 -10.21 9.90
N PHE A 75 7.67 -10.66 10.81
CA PHE A 75 6.44 -9.96 11.19
C PHE A 75 6.57 -9.23 12.52
N TYR A 76 6.08 -7.99 12.58
CA TYR A 76 5.91 -7.28 13.83
C TYR A 76 4.79 -7.91 14.66
N GLN A 77 5.05 -8.13 15.94
CA GLN A 77 4.11 -8.79 16.86
C GLN A 77 3.18 -7.81 17.59
N SER A 78 3.36 -6.51 17.38
CA SER A 78 2.52 -5.46 17.97
C SER A 78 2.14 -4.42 16.92
N ARG A 79 0.98 -3.79 17.13
CA ARG A 79 0.50 -2.68 16.30
C ARG A 79 1.43 -1.48 16.37
N GLU A 80 2.02 -1.22 17.54
CA GLU A 80 2.93 -0.11 17.79
C GLU A 80 4.24 -0.27 17.00
N SER A 81 4.80 -1.49 16.97
CA SER A 81 6.00 -1.76 16.15
C SER A 81 5.68 -1.72 14.66
N ALA A 82 4.52 -2.23 14.25
CA ALA A 82 4.04 -2.16 12.88
C ALA A 82 3.87 -0.70 12.41
N TYR A 83 3.26 0.14 13.25
CA TYR A 83 3.11 1.57 13.01
C TYR A 83 4.48 2.25 12.96
N ALA A 84 5.34 2.07 13.96
CA ALA A 84 6.66 2.70 13.96
C ALA A 84 7.47 2.38 12.68
N ALA A 85 7.41 1.12 12.23
CA ALA A 85 8.08 0.68 11.01
C ALA A 85 7.60 1.39 9.72
N SER A 86 6.36 1.90 9.67
CA SER A 86 5.87 2.66 8.51
C SER A 86 6.32 4.12 8.50
N TYR A 87 6.97 4.61 9.57
CA TYR A 87 7.42 6.01 9.69
C TYR A 87 8.95 6.17 9.61
N GLY A 88 9.72 5.08 9.59
CA GLY A 88 11.19 5.09 9.58
C GLY A 88 11.80 5.03 10.97
#